data_AF-A0A2N7NGR1-F1
#
_entry.id   AF-A0A2N7NGR1-F1
#
_cell.length_a   1.000
_cell.length_b   1.000
_cell.length_c   1.000
_cell.angle_alpha   90.00
_cell.angle_beta   90.00
_cell.angle_gamma   90.00
#
_symmetry.space_group_name_H-M   'P 1'
#
loop_
_entity.id
_entity.type
_entity.pdbx_description
1 polymer ?
#
loop_
_entity_poly.entity_id
_entity_poly.type
_entity_poly.pdbx_seq_one_letter_code
_entity_poly.pdbx_strand_id
1 'polypeptide(L)'
;MSDATNNEVQEIDLTTISPELRQVIEFDEVPKEMHNMVTSIHEVSEEAVRETWSSLPASAQNVLDNFEQFHALISVSQAFAGVNMMEEFPTLKLPEGMTDEEKEEYRAQLLDQILHNCVKDMAKQIKKARRDAILKRDFKEVFIR
;
A
#
# COMPACT_ATOMS: atom_id res chain seq x y z
N MET A 1 11.64 33.58 -15.63
CA MET A 1 12.69 32.63 -15.20
C MET A 1 12.02 31.75 -14.16
N SER A 2 11.40 30.67 -14.59
CA SER A 2 10.71 29.73 -13.71
C SER A 2 11.68 28.58 -13.50
N ASP A 3 12.34 28.55 -12.34
CA ASP A 3 13.07 27.39 -11.89
C ASP A 3 12.04 26.30 -11.58
N ALA A 4 11.71 25.50 -12.59
CA ALA A 4 11.07 24.22 -12.39
C ALA A 4 12.06 23.35 -11.62
N THR A 5 11.81 23.17 -10.33
CA THR A 5 12.56 22.23 -9.49
C THR A 5 12.31 20.85 -10.09
N ASN A 6 13.28 20.38 -10.86
CA ASN A 6 13.29 19.04 -11.41
C ASN A 6 13.48 18.10 -10.21
N ASN A 7 12.37 17.64 -9.63
CA ASN A 7 12.40 16.55 -8.66
C ASN A 7 12.79 15.29 -9.44
N GLU A 8 14.10 15.08 -9.63
CA GLU A 8 14.63 13.81 -10.09
C GLU A 8 14.16 12.75 -9.09
N VAL A 9 13.16 11.96 -9.50
CA VAL A 9 12.71 10.77 -8.78
C VAL A 9 13.93 9.87 -8.69
N GLN A 10 14.60 9.83 -7.54
CA GLN A 10 15.74 8.95 -7.33
C GLN A 10 15.28 7.52 -7.59
N GLU A 11 15.80 6.88 -8.64
CA GLU A 11 15.43 5.50 -8.96
C GLU A 11 15.86 4.61 -7.80
N ILE A 12 14.90 3.96 -7.14
CA ILE A 12 15.22 2.99 -6.08
C ILE A 12 15.84 1.77 -6.73
N ASP A 13 17.03 1.42 -6.26
CA ASP A 13 17.59 0.11 -6.53
C ASP A 13 16.78 -0.96 -5.79
N LEU A 14 15.96 -1.71 -6.52
CA LEU A 14 15.12 -2.78 -5.97
C LEU A 14 15.92 -3.91 -5.30
N THR A 15 17.25 -3.96 -5.46
CA THR A 15 18.10 -4.90 -4.72
C THR A 15 18.33 -4.48 -3.27
N THR A 16 17.99 -3.23 -2.92
CA THR A 16 18.16 -2.66 -1.58
C THR A 16 16.92 -2.78 -0.69
N ILE A 17 15.77 -3.15 -1.26
CA ILE A 17 14.51 -3.36 -0.53
C ILE A 17 14.32 -4.83 -0.15
N SER A 18 13.31 -5.12 0.69
CA SER A 18 13.03 -6.49 1.12
C SER A 18 12.70 -7.40 -0.08
N PRO A 19 13.12 -8.68 -0.07
CA PRO A 19 12.85 -9.61 -1.16
C PRO A 19 11.36 -9.77 -1.45
N GLU A 20 10.53 -9.79 -0.40
CA GLU A 20 9.08 -9.87 -0.50
C GLU A 20 8.49 -8.64 -1.18
N LEU A 21 8.91 -7.42 -0.80
CA LEU A 21 8.42 -6.19 -1.42
C LEU A 21 8.79 -6.13 -2.90
N ARG A 22 10.06 -6.44 -3.21
CA ARG A 22 10.53 -6.51 -4.60
C ARG A 22 9.69 -7.49 -5.42
N GLN A 23 9.37 -8.64 -4.86
CA GLN A 23 8.60 -9.66 -5.57
C GLN A 23 7.16 -9.20 -5.86
N VAL A 24 6.50 -8.50 -4.94
CA VAL A 24 5.18 -7.91 -5.21
C VAL A 24 5.28 -6.81 -6.28
N ILE A 25 6.30 -5.95 -6.20
CA ILE A 25 6.55 -4.88 -7.19
C ILE A 25 6.74 -5.46 -8.59
N GLU A 26 7.52 -6.54 -8.71
CA GLU A 26 7.77 -7.22 -9.99
C GLU A 26 6.51 -7.94 -10.50
N PHE A 27 5.75 -8.59 -9.61
CA PHE A 27 4.55 -9.35 -9.96
C PHE A 27 3.40 -8.44 -10.43
N ASP A 28 3.15 -7.34 -9.72
CA ASP A 28 2.10 -6.37 -10.05
C ASP A 28 2.54 -5.37 -11.15
N GLU A 29 3.73 -5.54 -11.72
CA GLU A 29 4.33 -4.66 -12.74
C GLU A 29 4.29 -3.17 -12.32
N VAL A 30 4.60 -2.90 -11.06
CA VAL A 30 4.45 -1.55 -10.49
C VAL A 30 5.34 -0.55 -11.25
N PRO A 31 4.78 0.57 -11.73
CA PRO A 31 5.54 1.59 -12.46
C PRO A 31 6.72 2.12 -11.67
N LYS A 32 7.84 2.38 -12.35
CA LYS A 32 9.08 2.85 -11.71
C LYS A 32 8.90 4.15 -10.95
N GLU A 33 8.06 5.05 -11.46
CA GLU A 33 7.71 6.30 -10.79
C GLU A 33 7.07 6.09 -9.41
N MET A 34 6.46 4.94 -9.15
CA MET A 34 5.82 4.60 -7.87
C MET A 34 6.75 3.90 -6.89
N HIS A 35 7.95 3.44 -7.30
CA HIS A 35 8.83 2.62 -6.43
C HIS A 35 9.21 3.36 -5.15
N ASN A 36 9.54 4.65 -5.24
CA ASN A 36 9.84 5.48 -4.06
C ASN A 36 8.69 5.54 -3.06
N MET A 37 7.48 5.74 -3.58
CA MET A 37 6.29 5.85 -2.76
C MET A 37 5.96 4.51 -2.10
N VAL A 38 6.03 3.40 -2.85
CA VAL A 38 5.82 2.05 -2.30
C VAL A 38 6.81 1.77 -1.17
N THR A 39 8.09 2.04 -1.36
CA THR A 39 9.11 1.83 -0.32
C THR A 39 8.88 2.71 0.90
N SER A 40 8.56 3.99 0.69
CA SER A 40 8.26 4.91 1.79
C SER A 40 7.02 4.46 2.58
N ILE A 41 5.96 4.02 1.88
CA ILE A 41 4.77 3.45 2.50
C ILE A 41 5.11 2.17 3.25
N HIS A 42 5.95 1.31 2.69
CA HIS A 42 6.39 0.08 3.34
C HIS A 42 7.04 0.39 4.69
N GLU A 43 7.98 1.32 4.74
CA GLU A 43 8.64 1.71 5.99
C GLU A 43 7.66 2.32 7.01
N VAL A 44 6.84 3.29 6.60
CA VAL A 44 5.96 4.01 7.55
C VAL A 44 4.74 3.22 8.00
N SER A 45 4.28 2.24 7.21
CA SER A 45 3.11 1.41 7.55
C SER A 45 3.44 0.21 8.42
N GLU A 46 4.73 -0.11 8.62
CA GLU A 46 5.19 -1.34 9.26
C GLU A 46 4.52 -1.60 10.61
N GLU A 47 4.51 -0.62 11.51
CA GLU A 47 3.97 -0.75 12.85
C GLU A 47 2.47 -1.10 12.82
N ALA A 48 1.66 -0.30 12.11
CA ALA A 48 0.22 -0.51 11.99
C ALA A 48 -0.13 -1.86 11.33
N VAL A 49 0.67 -2.27 10.36
CA VAL A 49 0.51 -3.55 9.67
C VAL A 49 0.93 -4.71 10.57
N ARG A 50 1.99 -4.56 11.37
CA ARG A 50 2.48 -5.55 12.34
C ARG A 50 1.49 -5.77 13.47
N GLU A 51 0.87 -4.72 13.98
CA GLU A 51 -0.21 -4.83 14.96
C GLU A 51 -1.39 -5.62 14.38
N THR A 52 -1.80 -5.28 13.16
CA THR A 52 -2.89 -5.99 12.48
C THR A 52 -2.54 -7.45 12.27
N TRP A 53 -1.35 -7.76 11.76
CA TRP A 53 -0.88 -9.12 11.56
C TRP A 53 -0.86 -9.91 12.86
N SER A 54 -0.34 -9.32 13.94
CA SER A 54 -0.24 -9.96 15.25
C SER A 54 -1.62 -10.25 15.86
N SER A 55 -2.63 -9.46 15.51
CA SER A 55 -4.03 -9.69 15.92
C SER A 55 -4.74 -10.79 15.13
N LEU A 56 -4.20 -11.22 13.99
CA LEU A 56 -4.80 -12.27 13.18
C LEU A 56 -4.69 -13.64 13.87
N PRO A 57 -5.71 -14.51 13.73
CA PRO A 57 -5.58 -15.89 14.20
C PRO A 57 -4.48 -16.61 13.41
N ALA A 58 -3.76 -17.54 14.05
CA ALA A 58 -2.68 -18.30 13.41
C ALA A 58 -3.10 -18.96 12.07
N SER A 59 -4.34 -19.46 11.98
CA SER A 59 -4.90 -20.00 10.74
C SER A 59 -4.90 -19.01 9.56
N ALA A 60 -5.03 -17.71 9.84
CA ALA A 60 -5.03 -16.64 8.84
C ALA A 60 -3.59 -16.25 8.50
N GLN A 61 -2.72 -16.14 9.50
CA GLN A 61 -1.29 -15.91 9.29
C GLN A 61 -0.69 -16.99 8.37
N ASN A 62 -1.04 -18.27 8.58
CA ASN A 62 -0.59 -19.42 7.78
C ASN A 62 -1.08 -19.45 6.32
N VAL A 63 -1.83 -18.44 5.85
CA VAL A 63 -2.13 -18.26 4.43
C VAL A 63 -0.86 -17.84 3.68
N LEU A 64 -0.09 -16.94 4.29
CA LEU A 64 1.22 -16.48 3.84
C LEU A 64 2.31 -17.16 4.66
N ASP A 65 3.56 -17.03 4.23
CA ASP A 65 4.67 -17.73 4.89
C ASP A 65 5.28 -16.90 6.03
N ASN A 66 5.21 -15.57 5.96
CA ASN A 66 5.73 -14.67 6.98
C ASN A 66 5.00 -13.31 7.00
N PHE A 67 5.36 -12.46 7.96
CA PHE A 67 4.85 -11.09 8.06
C PHE A 67 5.25 -10.23 6.86
N GLU A 68 6.48 -10.38 6.35
CA GLU A 68 7.02 -9.55 5.26
C GLU A 68 6.19 -9.68 3.98
N GLN A 69 5.69 -10.88 3.66
CA GLN A 69 4.75 -11.11 2.55
C GLN A 69 3.44 -10.34 2.74
N PHE A 70 2.89 -10.36 3.95
CA PHE A 70 1.65 -9.62 4.26
C PHE A 70 1.85 -8.12 4.15
N HIS A 71 2.98 -7.64 4.68
CA HIS A 71 3.34 -6.24 4.67
C HIS A 71 3.59 -5.74 3.25
N ALA A 72 4.36 -6.47 2.44
CA ALA A 72 4.61 -6.15 1.03
C ALA A 72 3.31 -5.99 0.21
N LEU A 73 2.37 -6.93 0.34
CA LEU A 73 1.07 -6.86 -0.35
C LEU A 73 0.27 -5.61 0.06
N ILE A 74 0.30 -5.26 1.35
CA ILE A 74 -0.40 -4.07 1.84
C ILE A 74 0.26 -2.81 1.31
N SER A 75 1.59 -2.72 1.34
CA SER A 75 2.32 -1.51 0.93
C SER A 75 2.07 -1.17 -0.54
N VAL A 76 2.07 -2.17 -1.42
CA VAL A 76 1.74 -1.96 -2.84
C VAL A 76 0.27 -1.57 -2.99
N SER A 77 -0.66 -2.24 -2.30
CA SER A 77 -2.09 -1.88 -2.32
C SER A 77 -2.33 -0.44 -1.83
N GLN A 78 -1.65 -0.02 -0.78
CA GLN A 78 -1.70 1.31 -0.20
C GLN A 78 -1.15 2.37 -1.16
N ALA A 79 -0.06 2.08 -1.86
CA ALA A 79 0.51 2.96 -2.86
C ALA A 79 -0.48 3.25 -4.01
N PHE A 80 -1.08 2.20 -4.59
CA PHE A 80 -2.09 2.38 -5.64
C PHE A 80 -3.34 3.12 -5.14
N ALA A 81 -3.83 2.77 -3.94
CA ALA A 81 -4.98 3.47 -3.35
C ALA A 81 -4.67 4.95 -3.08
N GLY A 82 -3.46 5.26 -2.64
CA GLY A 82 -2.97 6.62 -2.45
C GLY A 82 -2.93 7.40 -3.76
N VAL A 83 -2.34 6.85 -4.82
CA VAL A 83 -2.30 7.51 -6.14
C VAL A 83 -3.70 7.77 -6.66
N ASN A 84 -4.57 6.75 -6.66
CA ASN A 84 -5.95 6.90 -7.12
C ASN A 84 -6.69 7.99 -6.34
N MET A 85 -6.55 8.02 -5.02
CA MET A 85 -7.12 9.09 -4.20
C MET A 85 -6.60 10.46 -4.63
N MET A 86 -5.30 10.60 -4.84
CA MET A 86 -4.67 11.88 -5.19
C MET A 86 -5.11 12.38 -6.57
N GLU A 87 -5.36 11.47 -7.51
CA GLU A 87 -5.90 11.76 -8.85
C GLU A 87 -7.39 12.11 -8.80
N GLU A 88 -8.17 11.45 -7.94
CA GLU A 88 -9.61 11.68 -7.79
C GLU A 88 -9.92 12.91 -6.94
N PHE A 89 -9.05 13.29 -6.00
CA PHE A 89 -9.29 14.37 -5.05
C PHE A 89 -9.72 15.70 -5.68
N PRO A 90 -9.11 16.19 -6.79
CA PRO A 90 -9.54 17.42 -7.46
C PRO A 90 -10.97 17.36 -8.03
N THR A 91 -11.51 16.15 -8.23
CA THR A 91 -12.86 15.93 -8.75
C THR A 91 -13.92 15.87 -7.65
N LEU A 92 -13.50 15.79 -6.38
CA LEU A 92 -14.40 15.77 -5.24
C LEU A 92 -15.09 17.13 -5.06
N LYS A 93 -16.40 17.09 -4.82
CA LYS A 93 -17.17 18.28 -4.45
C LYS A 93 -16.92 18.60 -2.98
N LEU A 94 -15.86 19.36 -2.73
CA LEU A 94 -15.55 19.86 -1.38
C LEU A 94 -16.60 20.90 -0.95
N PRO A 95 -16.89 21.01 0.37
CA PRO A 95 -17.75 22.06 0.90
C PRO A 95 -17.33 23.46 0.44
N GLU A 96 -18.31 24.28 0.07
CA GLU A 96 -18.05 25.67 -0.34
C GLU A 96 -17.46 26.47 0.82
N GLY A 97 -16.44 27.28 0.55
CA GLY A 97 -15.83 28.19 1.53
C GLY A 97 -14.65 27.61 2.32
N MET A 98 -14.21 26.37 2.06
CA MET A 98 -12.96 25.87 2.63
C MET A 98 -11.77 26.70 2.17
N THR A 99 -10.93 27.08 3.14
CA THR A 99 -9.59 27.63 2.91
C THR A 99 -8.67 26.57 2.32
N ASP A 100 -7.54 26.97 1.77
CA ASP A 100 -6.60 26.01 1.19
C ASP A 100 -5.98 25.10 2.26
N GLU A 101 -5.74 25.62 3.48
CA GLU A 101 -5.30 24.83 4.64
C GLU A 101 -6.32 23.74 5.02
N GLU A 102 -7.61 24.08 5.08
CA GLU A 102 -8.67 23.11 5.39
C GLU A 102 -8.79 22.02 4.31
N LYS A 103 -8.55 22.36 3.04
CA LYS A 103 -8.53 21.37 1.95
C LYS A 103 -7.34 20.43 2.07
N GLU A 104 -6.17 20.93 2.42
CA GLU A 104 -4.97 20.10 2.63
C GLU A 104 -5.13 19.17 3.84
N GLU A 105 -5.69 19.67 4.94
CA GLU A 105 -5.98 18.84 6.11
C GLU A 105 -7.02 17.76 5.78
N TYR A 106 -8.10 18.11 5.08
CA TYR A 106 -9.10 17.14 4.63
C TYR A 106 -8.52 16.08 3.70
N ARG A 107 -7.62 16.48 2.79
CA ARG A 107 -6.89 15.57 1.91
C ARG A 107 -6.06 14.57 2.70
N ALA A 108 -5.30 15.05 3.67
CA ALA A 108 -4.45 14.23 4.53
C ALA A 108 -5.28 13.23 5.34
N GLN A 109 -6.39 13.67 5.94
CA GLN A 109 -7.30 12.81 6.69
C GLN A 109 -7.92 11.71 5.81
N LEU A 110 -8.36 12.05 4.59
CA LEU A 110 -8.92 11.09 3.66
C LEU A 110 -7.87 10.06 3.19
N LEU A 111 -6.64 10.51 2.94
CA LEU A 111 -5.53 9.63 2.58
C LEU A 111 -5.25 8.64 3.72
N ASP A 112 -5.06 9.13 4.95
CA ASP A 112 -4.83 8.27 6.13
C ASP A 112 -5.94 7.22 6.30
N GLN A 113 -7.19 7.65 6.16
CA GLN A 113 -8.35 6.77 6.26
C GLN A 113 -8.33 5.67 5.18
N ILE A 114 -7.95 5.99 3.94
CA ILE A 114 -7.84 5.02 2.85
C ILE A 114 -6.71 4.03 3.12
N LEU A 115 -5.54 4.52 3.52
CA LEU A 115 -4.39 3.67 3.84
C LEU A 115 -4.72 2.70 4.98
N HIS A 116 -5.40 3.18 6.03
CA HIS A 116 -5.86 2.33 7.13
C HIS A 116 -6.90 1.29 6.67
N ASN A 117 -7.78 1.65 5.74
CA ASN A 117 -8.77 0.73 5.18
C ASN A 117 -8.11 -0.39 4.36
N CYS A 118 -7.05 -0.11 3.60
CA CYS A 118 -6.27 -1.14 2.89
C CYS A 118 -5.78 -2.24 3.84
N VAL A 119 -5.24 -1.86 5.01
CA VAL A 119 -4.78 -2.82 6.03
C VAL A 119 -5.93 -3.70 6.50
N LYS A 120 -7.07 -3.08 6.83
CA LYS A 120 -8.26 -3.80 7.31
C LYS A 120 -8.85 -4.73 6.26
N ASP A 121 -8.89 -4.30 5.02
CA ASP A 121 -9.43 -5.10 3.93
C ASP A 121 -8.50 -6.25 3.57
N MET A 122 -7.19 -6.05 3.57
CA MET A 122 -6.23 -7.14 3.40
C MET A 122 -6.38 -8.19 4.51
N ALA A 123 -6.50 -7.75 5.77
CA ALA A 123 -6.76 -8.65 6.89
C ALA A 123 -8.06 -9.46 6.70
N LYS A 124 -9.12 -8.86 6.13
CA LYS A 124 -10.35 -9.58 5.77
C LYS A 124 -10.11 -10.59 4.63
N GLN A 125 -9.38 -10.22 3.58
CA GLN A 125 -9.09 -11.11 2.46
C GLN A 125 -8.27 -12.32 2.89
N ILE A 126 -7.23 -12.13 3.71
CA ILE A 126 -6.45 -13.23 4.29
C ILE A 126 -7.32 -14.15 5.15
N LYS A 127 -8.21 -13.58 5.98
CA LYS A 127 -9.18 -14.38 6.74
C LYS A 127 -10.14 -15.19 5.86
N LYS A 128 -10.50 -14.67 4.67
CA LYS A 128 -11.36 -15.37 3.69
C LYS A 128 -10.57 -16.49 3.00
N ALA A 129 -9.34 -16.22 2.58
CA ALA A 129 -8.44 -17.16 1.90
C ALA A 129 -8.23 -18.47 2.68
N ARG A 130 -8.32 -18.45 4.02
CA ARG A 130 -8.30 -19.67 4.85
C ARG A 130 -9.24 -20.78 4.38
N ARG A 131 -10.38 -20.41 3.79
CA ARG A 131 -11.45 -21.33 3.38
C ARG A 131 -11.70 -21.30 1.88
N ASP A 132 -10.95 -20.51 1.14
CA ASP A 132 -11.09 -20.31 -0.30
C ASP A 132 -9.77 -20.67 -0.97
N ALA A 133 -9.70 -21.86 -1.56
CA ALA A 133 -8.48 -22.41 -2.11
C ALA A 133 -7.96 -21.60 -3.32
N ILE A 134 -8.86 -20.98 -4.08
CA ILE A 134 -8.50 -20.13 -5.22
C ILE A 134 -7.84 -18.87 -4.67
N LEU A 135 -8.52 -18.16 -3.78
CA LEU A 135 -7.97 -16.94 -3.19
C LEU A 135 -6.65 -17.19 -2.43
N LYS A 136 -6.54 -18.32 -1.73
CA LYS A 136 -5.28 -18.72 -1.09
C LYS A 136 -4.16 -18.96 -2.09
N ARG A 137 -4.45 -19.55 -3.24
CA ARG A 137 -3.47 -19.75 -4.30
C ARG A 137 -3.05 -18.40 -4.87
N ASP A 138 -3.99 -17.52 -5.15
CA ASP A 138 -3.69 -16.18 -5.70
C ASP A 138 -2.75 -15.40 -4.76
N PHE A 139 -2.96 -15.45 -3.45
CA PHE A 139 -2.04 -14.86 -2.47
C PHE A 139 -0.64 -15.46 -2.50
N LYS A 140 -0.53 -16.77 -2.72
CA LYS A 140 0.76 -17.46 -2.76
C LYS A 140 1.47 -17.28 -4.10
N GLU A 141 0.73 -17.18 -5.20
CA GLU A 141 1.26 -17.08 -6.55
C GLU A 141 2.19 -15.89 -6.73
N VAL A 142 1.87 -14.77 -6.08
CA VAL A 142 2.76 -13.59 -6.00
C VAL A 142 4.16 -13.98 -5.52
N PHE A 143 4.25 -14.93 -4.59
CA PHE A 143 5.50 -15.35 -3.96
C PHE A 143 6.13 -16.62 -4.54
N ILE A 144 5.51 -17.23 -5.56
CA ILE A 144 6.07 -18.39 -6.25
C ILE A 144 7.08 -17.89 -7.31
N ARG A 145 8.30 -18.41 -7.25
CA ARG A 145 9.34 -18.19 -8.27
C ARG A 145 9.33 -19.29 -9.31
#